data_AF-A0A2U1PVQ2-F1
#
_entry.id   AF-A0A2U1PVQ2-F1
#
_cell.length_a   1.000
_cell.length_b   1.000
_cell.length_c   1.000
_cell.angle_alpha   90.00
_cell.angle_beta   90.00
_cell.angle_gamma   90.00
#
_symmetry.space_group_name_H-M   'P 1'
#
loop_
_entity.id
_entity.type
_entity.pdbx_description
1 polymer ?
#
loop_
_entity_poly.entity_id
_entity_poly.type
_entity_poly.pdbx_seq_one_letter_code
_entity_poly.pdbx_strand_id
1 'polypeptide(L)'
;MKEMPQKQSQTTAAWCFFHYHFKATSNPMLQLANILHIKGFKITIIHTEFNSPNRSNYPQFTFISISDGLPKSKDEITCFLNNGNFMNKSCIDPFTGCLAKLLEEEPVACLISINTLT
;
A
#
# COMPACT_ATOMS: atom_id res chain seq x y z
N MET A 1 -23.05 -12.60 -34.87
CA MET A 1 -22.45 -13.11 -33.61
C MET A 1 -22.15 -11.92 -32.73
N LYS A 2 -22.79 -11.81 -31.57
CA LYS A 2 -22.43 -10.80 -30.56
C LYS A 2 -21.32 -11.42 -29.72
N GLU A 3 -20.13 -10.83 -29.73
CA GLU A 3 -19.09 -11.19 -28.77
C GLU A 3 -19.62 -10.88 -27.36
N MET A 4 -19.64 -11.89 -26.51
CA MET A 4 -19.86 -11.70 -25.08
C MET A 4 -18.59 -11.07 -24.51
N PRO A 5 -18.67 -10.03 -23.66
CA PRO A 5 -17.48 -9.52 -23.00
C PRO A 5 -16.93 -10.64 -22.11
N GLN A 6 -15.77 -11.16 -22.49
CA GLN A 6 -14.93 -11.98 -21.62
C GLN A 6 -14.60 -11.14 -20.39
N LYS A 7 -15.30 -11.41 -19.27
CA LYS A 7 -14.92 -10.87 -17.97
C LYS A 7 -13.61 -11.56 -17.59
N GLN A 8 -12.50 -10.99 -18.07
CA GLN A 8 -11.18 -11.39 -17.63
C GLN A 8 -11.18 -11.27 -16.11
N SER A 9 -11.12 -12.40 -15.42
CA SER A 9 -10.91 -12.44 -13.98
C SER A 9 -9.48 -11.95 -13.75
N GLN A 10 -9.31 -10.63 -13.71
CA GLN A 10 -8.05 -10.01 -13.34
C GLN A 10 -7.83 -10.33 -11.88
N THR A 11 -6.82 -11.16 -11.60
CA THR A 11 -6.43 -11.48 -10.23
C THR A 11 -5.75 -10.25 -9.62
N THR A 12 -6.24 -9.78 -8.47
CA THR A 12 -5.76 -8.56 -7.83
C THR A 12 -4.58 -8.89 -6.93
N ALA A 13 -3.43 -8.25 -7.12
CA ALA A 13 -2.33 -8.32 -6.16
C ALA A 13 -2.49 -7.15 -5.17
N ALA A 14 -2.58 -7.47 -3.88
CA ALA A 14 -2.67 -6.46 -2.83
C ALA A 14 -1.28 -6.19 -2.24
N TRP A 15 -0.88 -4.93 -2.20
CA TRP A 15 0.44 -4.52 -1.74
C TRP A 15 0.28 -3.69 -0.50
N CYS A 16 0.97 -4.07 0.57
CA CYS A 16 1.00 -3.27 1.78
C CYS A 16 2.37 -2.62 1.97
N PHE A 17 2.37 -1.30 1.96
CA PHE A 17 3.53 -0.49 2.28
C PHE A 17 3.45 -0.13 3.75
N PHE A 18 4.20 -0.87 4.55
CA PHE A 18 4.83 -0.26 5.71
C PHE A 18 6.19 0.18 5.20
N HIS A 19 6.52 1.48 5.23
CA HIS A 19 7.79 1.93 5.80
C HIS A 19 7.94 3.45 5.76
N TYR A 20 8.31 3.92 6.94
CA TYR A 20 8.44 5.28 7.42
C TYR A 20 9.66 6.05 6.83
N HIS A 21 10.59 5.36 6.17
CA HIS A 21 11.89 5.94 5.79
C HIS A 21 12.15 6.12 4.28
N PHE A 22 11.37 5.50 3.39
CA PHE A 22 11.66 5.58 1.94
C PHE A 22 10.77 6.58 1.22
N LYS A 23 11.37 7.64 0.68
CA LYS A 23 10.67 8.53 -0.27
C LYS A 23 10.10 7.69 -1.42
N ALA A 24 8.82 7.90 -1.74
CA ALA A 24 8.10 7.13 -2.76
C ALA A 24 8.84 7.05 -4.11
N THR A 25 9.59 8.08 -4.52
CA THR A 25 10.33 8.10 -5.79
C THR A 25 11.40 7.01 -5.93
N SER A 26 12.00 6.54 -4.83
CA SER A 26 13.05 5.52 -4.83
C SER A 26 12.61 4.22 -4.16
N ASN A 27 11.30 3.97 -4.09
CA ASN A 27 10.79 2.80 -3.39
C ASN A 27 10.84 1.56 -4.31
N PRO A 28 11.65 0.52 -4.00
CA PRO A 28 11.76 -0.68 -4.83
C PRO A 28 10.41 -1.40 -5.01
N MET A 29 9.47 -1.24 -4.07
CA MET A 29 8.14 -1.83 -4.19
C MET A 29 7.30 -1.18 -5.29
N LEU A 30 7.48 0.11 -5.57
CA LEU A 30 6.79 0.77 -6.69
C LEU A 30 7.36 0.31 -8.05
N GLN A 31 8.65 -0.01 -8.11
CA GLN A 31 9.25 -0.62 -9.30
C GLN A 31 8.74 -2.05 -9.51
N LEU A 32 8.66 -2.83 -8.45
CA LEU A 32 8.11 -4.19 -8.50
C LEU A 32 6.62 -4.20 -8.90
N ALA A 33 5.84 -3.27 -8.34
CA ALA A 33 4.43 -3.06 -8.70
C ALA A 33 4.27 -2.78 -10.21
N ASN A 34 5.16 -1.96 -10.80
CA ASN A 34 5.15 -1.70 -12.23
C ASN A 34 5.40 -2.96 -13.06
N ILE A 35 6.39 -3.77 -12.68
CA ILE A 35 6.69 -5.03 -13.38
C ILE A 35 5.48 -5.96 -13.36
N LEU A 36 4.79 -6.07 -12.22
CA LEU A 36 3.66 -6.98 -12.08
C LEU A 36 2.40 -6.46 -12.77
N HIS A 37 2.19 -5.15 -12.78
CA HIS A 37 1.17 -4.55 -13.63
C HIS A 37 1.37 -4.88 -15.11
N ILE A 38 2.61 -4.80 -15.62
CA ILE A 38 2.95 -5.22 -17.00
C ILE A 38 2.65 -6.71 -17.23
N LYS A 39 2.74 -7.54 -16.19
CA LYS A 39 2.39 -8.97 -16.24
C LYS A 39 0.88 -9.24 -16.14
N GLY A 40 0.05 -8.21 -16.04
CA GLY A 40 -1.42 -8.31 -16.06
C GLY A 40 -2.07 -8.34 -14.68
N PHE A 41 -1.33 -8.07 -13.60
CA PHE A 41 -1.91 -7.96 -12.27
C PHE A 41 -2.53 -6.57 -12.06
N LYS A 42 -3.73 -6.53 -11.48
CA LYS A 42 -4.27 -5.30 -10.91
C LYS A 42 -3.52 -5.01 -9.60
N ILE A 43 -3.06 -3.78 -9.43
CA ILE A 43 -2.23 -3.38 -8.29
C ILE A 43 -3.02 -2.43 -7.38
N THR A 44 -3.14 -2.83 -6.12
CA THR A 44 -3.63 -1.97 -5.03
C THR A 44 -2.52 -1.72 -4.03
N ILE A 45 -2.25 -0.44 -3.75
CA ILE A 45 -1.22 0.05 -2.84
C ILE A 45 -1.89 0.59 -1.59
N ILE A 46 -1.73 -0.13 -0.48
CA ILE A 46 -2.11 0.36 0.85
C ILE A 46 -0.89 1.07 1.44
N HIS A 47 -1.05 2.34 1.83
CA HIS A 47 0.02 3.18 2.35
C HIS A 47 -0.44 4.01 3.55
N THR A 48 0.48 4.45 4.38
CA THR A 48 0.19 5.40 5.47
C THR A 48 -0.03 6.82 4.94
N GLU A 49 -0.73 7.65 5.72
CA GLU A 49 -0.90 9.08 5.41
C GLU A 49 0.45 9.81 5.37
N PHE A 50 1.32 9.51 6.34
CA PHE A 50 2.68 9.99 6.35
C PHE A 50 3.50 9.38 5.21
N ASN A 51 4.24 10.25 4.52
CA ASN A 51 5.07 9.89 3.36
C ASN A 51 4.29 9.19 2.23
N SER A 52 3.02 9.56 2.06
CA SER A 52 2.16 9.07 0.98
C SER A 52 2.82 9.23 -0.40
N PRO A 53 2.78 8.19 -1.26
CA PRO A 53 3.23 8.30 -2.64
C PRO A 53 2.39 9.30 -3.42
N ASN A 54 3.02 9.96 -4.41
CA ASN A 54 2.30 10.82 -5.35
C ASN A 54 1.58 9.95 -6.37
N ARG A 55 0.25 9.87 -6.23
CA ARG A 55 -0.64 9.06 -7.07
C ARG A 55 -0.57 9.46 -8.55
N SER A 56 -0.31 10.74 -8.85
CA SER A 56 -0.20 11.24 -10.22
C SER A 56 0.95 10.61 -11.00
N ASN A 57 1.97 10.07 -10.31
CA ASN A 57 3.08 9.39 -10.95
C ASN A 57 2.75 7.93 -11.34
N TYR A 58 1.65 7.38 -10.82
CA TYR A 58 1.26 5.98 -11.01
C TYR A 58 -0.26 5.86 -11.24
N PRO A 59 -0.81 6.49 -12.29
CA PRO A 59 -2.26 6.52 -12.54
C PRO A 59 -2.88 5.12 -12.77
N GLN A 60 -2.06 4.12 -13.10
CA GLN A 60 -2.47 2.74 -13.29
C GLN A 60 -2.68 1.94 -12.00
N PHE A 61 -2.29 2.49 -10.84
CA PHE A 61 -2.45 1.82 -9.54
C PHE A 61 -3.62 2.38 -8.75
N THR A 62 -4.23 1.52 -7.92
CA THR A 62 -5.19 1.96 -6.91
C THR A 62 -4.44 2.27 -5.62
N PHE A 63 -4.72 3.42 -4.99
CA PHE A 63 -4.09 3.82 -3.73
C PHE A 63 -5.12 3.92 -2.61
N ILE A 64 -4.85 3.24 -1.50
CA ILE A 64 -5.65 3.31 -0.27
C ILE A 64 -4.77 3.87 0.84
N SER A 65 -5.19 4.98 1.43
CA SER A 65 -4.51 5.58 2.57
C SER A 65 -5.09 5.01 3.86
N ILE A 66 -4.22 4.58 4.78
CA ILE A 66 -4.59 4.17 6.14
C ILE A 66 -3.96 5.13 7.15
N SER A 67 -4.63 5.31 8.29
CA SER A 67 -4.07 6.12 9.38
C SER A 67 -2.85 5.43 9.97
N ASP A 68 -1.81 6.20 10.26
CA ASP A 68 -0.58 5.74 10.90
C ASP A 68 -0.56 6.02 12.41
N GLY A 69 -1.57 6.73 12.93
CA GLY A 69 -1.63 7.16 14.32
C GLY A 69 -0.54 8.17 14.71
N LEU A 70 0.12 8.80 13.73
CA LEU A 70 1.12 9.82 14.00
C LEU A 70 0.49 11.13 14.47
N PRO A 71 1.20 11.91 15.32
CA PRO A 71 0.79 13.26 15.65
C PRO A 71 0.73 14.15 14.40
N LYS A 72 -0.09 15.21 14.42
CA LYS A 72 -0.25 16.11 13.25
C LYS A 72 0.90 17.11 13.09
N SER A 73 1.69 17.34 14.15
CA SER A 73 2.81 18.27 14.15
C SER A 73 4.10 17.60 13.68
N LYS A 74 4.85 18.25 12.78
CA LYS A 74 6.15 17.76 12.29
C LYS A 74 7.19 17.61 13.40
N ASP A 75 7.16 18.48 14.41
CA ASP A 75 8.11 18.44 15.52
C ASP A 75 7.80 17.25 16.44
N GLU A 76 6.51 16.99 16.66
CA GLU A 76 6.03 15.83 17.43
C GLU A 76 6.34 14.53 16.69
N ILE A 77 6.07 14.46 15.37
CA ILE A 77 6.46 13.35 14.49
C ILE A 77 7.97 13.06 14.64
N THR A 78 8.81 14.08 14.51
CA THR A 78 10.27 13.89 14.57
C THR A 78 10.72 13.35 15.93
N CYS A 79 10.23 13.91 17.04
CA CYS A 79 10.53 13.42 18.39
C CYS A 79 10.01 12.00 18.62
N PHE A 80 8.79 11.74 18.14
CA PHE A 80 8.10 10.49 18.27
C PHE A 80 8.81 9.34 17.54
N LEU A 81 9.39 9.64 16.39
CA LEU A 81 10.08 8.67 15.56
C LEU A 81 11.52 8.45 15.99
N ASN A 82 12.15 9.47 16.59
CA ASN A 82 13.40 9.33 17.32
C ASN A 82 13.27 8.45 18.59
N ASN A 83 12.07 8.34 19.16
CA ASN A 83 11.82 7.50 20.33
C ASN A 83 11.66 5.99 20.02
N GLY A 84 11.79 5.57 18.75
CA GLY A 84 11.99 4.18 18.32
C GLY A 84 10.85 3.18 18.57
N ASN A 85 9.81 3.54 19.34
CA ASN A 85 8.83 2.59 19.86
C ASN A 85 7.51 2.51 19.05
N PHE A 86 7.43 3.11 17.88
CA PHE A 86 6.15 3.29 17.20
C PHE A 86 6.15 2.91 15.72
N MET A 87 6.35 1.64 15.40
CA MET A 87 6.23 1.23 13.99
C MET A 87 5.36 0.02 13.72
N ASN A 88 4.72 -0.58 14.73
CA ASN A 88 3.83 -1.73 14.47
C ASN A 88 2.42 -1.58 15.01
N LYS A 89 2.18 -1.04 16.21
CA LYS A 89 0.85 -1.18 16.84
C LYS A 89 -0.25 -0.29 16.25
N SER A 90 0.05 0.97 15.91
CA SER A 90 -0.97 1.91 15.45
C SER A 90 -1.52 1.60 14.06
N CYS A 91 -0.73 0.92 13.23
CA CYS A 91 -1.07 0.68 11.84
C CYS A 91 -1.72 -0.69 11.64
N ILE A 92 -1.65 -1.62 12.61
CA ILE A 92 -2.21 -2.97 12.49
C ILE A 92 -3.73 -2.94 12.35
N ASP A 93 -4.44 -2.25 13.25
CA ASP A 93 -5.91 -2.19 13.21
C ASP A 93 -6.45 -1.54 11.91
N PRO A 94 -5.96 -0.36 11.47
CA PRO A 94 -6.43 0.23 10.23
C PRO A 94 -6.00 -0.60 9.00
N PHE A 95 -4.85 -1.25 9.03
CA PHE A 95 -4.42 -2.15 7.96
C PHE A 95 -5.30 -3.40 7.86
N THR A 96 -5.53 -4.09 8.98
CA THR A 96 -6.35 -5.31 9.00
C THR A 96 -7.79 -5.04 8.59
N GLY A 97 -8.38 -3.93 9.05
CA GLY A 97 -9.69 -3.48 8.61
C GLY A 97 -9.74 -3.13 7.11
N CYS A 98 -8.68 -2.52 6.57
CA CYS A 98 -8.57 -2.24 5.14
C CYS A 98 -8.45 -3.53 4.32
N LEU A 99 -7.59 -4.46 4.76
CA LEU A 99 -7.37 -5.73 4.06
C LEU A 99 -8.63 -6.59 4.05
N ALA A 100 -9.37 -6.65 5.16
CA ALA A 100 -10.64 -7.37 5.23
C ALA A 100 -11.64 -6.86 4.18
N LYS A 101 -11.82 -5.54 4.06
CA LYS A 101 -12.69 -4.94 3.03
C LYS A 101 -12.21 -5.27 1.61
N LEU A 102 -10.90 -5.19 1.37
CA LEU A 102 -10.35 -5.49 0.05
C LEU A 102 -10.60 -6.96 -0.36
N LEU A 103 -10.51 -7.88 0.60
CA LEU A 103 -10.77 -9.31 0.40
C LEU A 103 -12.26 -9.62 0.15
N GLU A 104 -13.18 -8.77 0.64
CA GLU A 104 -14.61 -8.88 0.35
C GLU A 104 -14.95 -8.39 -1.07
N GLU A 105 -14.24 -7.37 -1.55
CA GLU A 105 -14.50 -6.76 -2.86
C GLU A 105 -13.88 -7.55 -4.03
N GLU A 106 -12.63 -8.00 -3.89
CA GLU A 106 -11.90 -8.67 -4.98
C GLU A 106 -11.00 -9.82 -4.49
N PRO A 107 -10.83 -10.88 -5.30
CA PRO A 107 -9.93 -11.98 -4.97
C PRO A 107 -8.47 -11.50 -5.00
N VAL A 108 -7.85 -11.48 -3.81
CA VAL A 108 -6.43 -11.12 -3.64
C VAL A 108 -5.53 -12.32 -3.90
N ALA A 109 -4.64 -12.20 -4.89
CA ALA A 109 -3.67 -13.23 -5.29
C ALA A 109 -2.53 -13.40 -4.26
N CYS A 110 -2.02 -12.28 -3.76
CA CYS A 110 -0.88 -12.24 -2.86
C CYS A 110 -0.87 -10.93 -2.08
N LEU A 111 -0.29 -10.99 -0.87
CA LEU A 111 0.07 -9.84 -0.06
C LEU A 111 1.59 -9.72 -0.04
N ILE A 112 2.11 -8.58 -0.47
CA ILE A 112 3.56 -8.33 -0.46
C ILE A 112 3.82 -7.14 0.46
N SER A 113 4.70 -7.35 1.44
CA SER A 113 5.11 -6.37 2.43
C SER A 113 6.63 -6.25 2.48
N ILE A 114 7.13 -5.04 2.71
CA ILE A 114 8.53 -4.85 3.11
C ILE A 114 8.62 -5.14 4.60
N ASN A 115 9.44 -6.12 4.96
CA ASN A 115 9.89 -6.32 6.32
C ASN A 115 11.19 -5.54 6.53
N THR A 116 11.17 -4.50 7.37
CA THR A 116 12.40 -4.06 8.05
C THR A 116 12.12 -4.04 9.54
N LEU A 117 12.10 -5.24 10.12
CA LEU A 117 12.36 -5.45 11.54
C LEU A 117 13.88 -5.45 11.72
N THR A 118 14.44 -4.32 12.16
CA THR A 118 15.65 -4.23 12.99
C THR A 118 15.48 -3.09 13.96
#